data_AF-A0A3S4JVS6-F1
#
_entry.id   AF-A0A3S4JVS6-F1
#
_cell.length_a   1.000
_cell.length_b   1.000
_cell.length_c   1.000
_cell.angle_alpha   90.00
_cell.angle_beta   90.00
_cell.angle_gamma   90.00
#
_symmetry.space_group_name_H-M   'P 1'
#
loop_
_entity.id
_entity.type
_entity.pdbx_description
1 polymer ?
#
loop_
_entity_poly.entity_id
_entity_poly.type
_entity_poly.pdbx_seq_one_letter_code
_entity_poly.pdbx_strand_id
1 'polypeptide(L)'
;MDPNDEPFLTGERTAEGFYKTKKGLEQAISRAVAYADYADLVWCETGTPDLEFARKFAEAVHAKHPGKLLAYNCSPSFNWKKNLDDATIAKFQRELGAMGYKYQFITLAGIHSMWFNMYDLAQDYVARGMSAYVEKVQEPSSPPATAATASCPTSRKWAPATSTTSPP
;
A
#
# COMPACT_ATOMS: atom_id res chain seq x y z
N MET A 1 -10.58 -8.17 -32.18
CA MET A 1 -9.88 -8.75 -31.01
C MET A 1 -8.44 -8.28 -31.07
N ASP A 2 -7.81 -7.98 -29.95
CA ASP A 2 -6.39 -7.62 -29.88
C ASP A 2 -5.54 -8.91 -29.96
N PRO A 3 -4.65 -9.06 -30.95
CA PRO A 3 -3.80 -10.25 -31.08
C PRO A 3 -2.91 -10.53 -29.86
N ASN A 4 -2.56 -9.50 -29.07
CA ASN A 4 -1.77 -9.68 -27.84
C ASN A 4 -2.54 -10.48 -26.77
N ASP A 5 -3.87 -10.43 -26.80
CA ASP A 5 -4.74 -11.02 -25.78
C ASP A 5 -5.22 -12.43 -26.15
N GLU A 6 -5.22 -12.76 -27.44
CA GLU A 6 -5.68 -14.04 -27.99
C GLU A 6 -5.04 -15.27 -27.33
N PRO A 7 -3.72 -15.32 -27.05
CA PRO A 7 -3.08 -16.48 -26.42
C PRO A 7 -3.64 -16.83 -25.04
N PHE A 8 -4.21 -15.84 -24.35
CA PHE A 8 -4.73 -15.99 -22.99
C PHE A 8 -6.21 -16.36 -22.95
N LEU A 9 -6.93 -16.37 -24.07
CA LEU A 9 -8.35 -16.73 -24.09
C LEU A 9 -8.54 -18.23 -23.82
N THR A 10 -9.57 -18.60 -23.07
CA THR A 10 -9.92 -20.03 -22.84
C THR A 10 -10.90 -20.58 -23.88
N GLY A 11 -11.51 -19.71 -24.69
CA GLY A 11 -12.60 -20.04 -25.62
C GLY A 11 -14.00 -19.99 -25.00
N GLU A 12 -14.11 -19.89 -23.68
CA GLU A 12 -15.40 -19.78 -22.99
C GLU A 12 -15.90 -18.32 -22.92
N ARG A 13 -17.22 -18.16 -22.89
CA ARG A 13 -17.89 -16.88 -22.67
C ARG A 13 -18.82 -16.90 -21.46
N THR A 14 -19.00 -15.77 -20.80
CA THR A 14 -20.02 -15.58 -19.76
C THR A 14 -21.38 -15.22 -20.38
N ALA A 15 -22.45 -15.22 -19.58
CA ALA A 15 -23.80 -14.88 -20.05
C ALA A 15 -23.89 -13.41 -20.51
N GLU A 16 -23.11 -12.53 -19.87
CA GLU A 16 -22.96 -11.12 -20.22
C GLU A 16 -22.13 -10.91 -21.50
N GLY A 17 -21.50 -11.98 -22.01
CA GLY A 17 -20.72 -11.98 -23.25
C GLY A 17 -19.21 -11.75 -23.07
N PHE A 18 -18.69 -11.72 -21.84
CA PHE A 18 -17.24 -11.59 -21.60
C PHE A 18 -16.48 -12.86 -21.99
N TYR A 19 -15.24 -12.70 -22.46
CA TYR A 19 -14.35 -13.83 -22.71
C TYR A 19 -13.58 -14.18 -21.44
N LYS A 20 -13.52 -15.47 -21.09
CA LYS A 20 -12.70 -15.93 -19.97
C LYS A 20 -11.23 -16.02 -20.40
N THR A 21 -10.32 -15.67 -19.48
CA THR A 21 -8.87 -15.68 -19.73
C THR A 21 -8.12 -16.56 -18.72
N LYS A 22 -6.94 -17.03 -19.14
CA LYS A 22 -5.96 -17.70 -18.29
C LYS A 22 -5.20 -16.64 -17.49
N LYS A 23 -5.67 -16.36 -16.28
CA LYS A 23 -5.01 -15.44 -15.34
C LYS A 23 -3.63 -15.98 -14.91
N GLY A 24 -2.70 -15.08 -14.62
CA GLY A 24 -1.40 -15.45 -14.04
C GLY A 24 -0.26 -14.53 -14.47
N LEU A 25 0.96 -14.96 -14.14
CA LEU A 25 2.20 -14.22 -14.39
C LEU A 25 2.41 -13.91 -15.88
N GLU A 26 2.16 -14.87 -16.77
CA GLU A 26 2.38 -14.70 -18.21
C GLU A 26 1.47 -13.60 -18.79
N GLN A 27 0.19 -13.59 -18.39
CA GLN A 27 -0.75 -12.56 -18.80
C GLN A 27 -0.35 -11.18 -18.25
N ALA A 28 0.14 -11.12 -17.00
CA ALA A 28 0.62 -9.89 -16.40
C ALA A 28 1.87 -9.35 -17.13
N ILE A 29 2.83 -10.21 -17.49
CA ILE A 29 4.04 -9.83 -18.23
C ILE A 29 3.67 -9.29 -19.61
N SER A 30 2.79 -9.97 -20.36
CA SER A 30 2.35 -9.50 -21.68
C SER A 30 1.81 -8.06 -21.62
N ARG A 31 0.92 -7.78 -20.65
CA ARG A 31 0.40 -6.43 -20.44
C ARG A 31 1.48 -5.44 -20.01
N ALA A 32 2.33 -5.83 -19.09
CA ALA A 32 3.39 -4.97 -18.56
C ALA A 32 4.37 -4.52 -19.64
N VAL A 33 4.79 -5.44 -20.51
CA VAL A 33 5.67 -5.13 -21.65
C VAL A 33 4.95 -4.22 -22.64
N ALA A 34 3.70 -4.51 -22.99
CA ALA A 34 2.93 -3.65 -23.90
C ALA A 34 2.73 -2.22 -23.37
N TYR A 35 2.59 -2.06 -22.05
CA TYR A 35 2.37 -0.75 -21.42
C TYR A 35 3.67 -0.01 -21.08
N ALA A 36 4.81 -0.69 -21.06
CA ALA A 36 6.08 -0.11 -20.66
C ALA A 36 6.54 1.02 -21.59
N ASP A 37 6.10 1.08 -22.84
CA ASP A 37 6.44 2.20 -23.74
C ASP A 37 5.62 3.47 -23.45
N TYR A 38 4.54 3.36 -22.67
CA TYR A 38 3.56 4.44 -22.49
C TYR A 38 3.45 4.93 -21.04
N ALA A 39 4.04 4.24 -20.08
CA ALA A 39 3.98 4.58 -18.66
C ALA A 39 5.38 4.65 -18.05
N ASP A 40 5.69 5.65 -17.23
CA ASP A 40 7.00 5.75 -16.57
C ASP A 40 7.29 4.56 -15.65
N LEU A 41 6.27 4.12 -14.91
CA LEU A 41 6.29 2.96 -14.04
C LEU A 41 5.25 1.93 -14.46
N VAL A 42 5.58 0.65 -14.27
CA VAL A 42 4.63 -0.46 -14.44
C VAL A 42 4.38 -1.17 -13.12
N TRP A 43 3.13 -1.55 -12.89
CA TRP A 43 2.68 -2.24 -11.68
C TRP A 43 1.83 -3.45 -12.07
N CYS A 44 2.16 -4.61 -11.51
CA CYS A 44 1.30 -5.79 -11.50
C CYS A 44 0.65 -5.93 -10.14
N GLU A 45 -0.68 -5.94 -10.07
CA GLU A 45 -1.36 -6.20 -8.81
C GLU A 45 -1.23 -7.68 -8.41
N THR A 46 -0.98 -7.93 -7.13
CA THR A 46 -0.76 -9.28 -6.59
C THR A 46 -1.75 -9.60 -5.48
N GLY A 47 -2.14 -10.88 -5.38
CA GLY A 47 -3.05 -11.36 -4.33
C GLY A 47 -2.35 -11.81 -3.04
N THR A 48 -1.04 -12.04 -3.10
CA THR A 48 -0.21 -12.52 -1.99
C THR A 48 1.18 -11.87 -2.06
N PRO A 49 1.84 -11.65 -0.91
CA PRO A 49 3.20 -11.10 -0.90
C PRO A 49 4.19 -12.21 -1.27
N ASP A 50 4.65 -12.20 -2.53
CA ASP A 50 5.54 -13.21 -3.10
C ASP A 50 6.72 -12.53 -3.82
N LEU A 51 7.93 -12.67 -3.25
CA LEU A 51 9.18 -12.13 -3.81
C LEU A 51 9.61 -12.88 -5.08
N GLU A 52 9.31 -14.16 -5.20
CA GLU A 52 9.68 -14.97 -6.36
C GLU A 52 8.82 -14.59 -7.56
N PHE A 53 7.52 -14.36 -7.35
CA PHE A 53 6.64 -13.77 -8.36
C PHE A 53 7.15 -12.38 -8.79
N ALA A 54 7.46 -11.53 -7.82
CA ALA A 54 7.94 -10.17 -8.08
C ALA A 54 9.25 -10.17 -8.88
N ARG A 55 10.17 -11.09 -8.57
CA ARG A 55 11.44 -11.27 -9.29
C ARG A 55 11.20 -11.68 -10.74
N LYS A 56 10.40 -12.72 -10.98
CA LYS A 56 10.11 -13.20 -12.35
C LYS A 56 9.43 -12.14 -13.20
N PHE A 57 8.51 -11.38 -12.62
CA PHE A 57 7.88 -10.26 -13.30
C PHE A 57 8.89 -9.17 -13.68
N ALA A 58 9.73 -8.76 -12.73
CA ALA A 58 10.75 -7.74 -12.97
C ALA A 58 11.76 -8.16 -14.04
N GLU A 59 12.30 -9.38 -13.93
CA GLU A 59 13.23 -9.96 -14.91
C GLU A 59 12.63 -9.98 -16.32
N ALA A 60 11.36 -10.40 -16.46
CA ALA A 60 10.70 -10.47 -17.76
C ALA A 60 10.43 -9.08 -18.37
N VAL A 61 10.03 -8.10 -17.55
CA VAL A 61 9.85 -6.72 -18.02
C VAL A 61 11.20 -6.10 -18.40
N HIS A 62 12.24 -6.26 -17.57
CA HIS A 62 13.57 -5.72 -17.83
C HIS A 62 14.27 -6.39 -19.02
N ALA A 63 13.94 -7.63 -19.34
CA ALA A 63 14.43 -8.28 -20.56
C ALA A 63 13.97 -7.57 -21.85
N LYS A 64 12.83 -6.87 -21.81
CA LYS A 64 12.30 -6.08 -22.94
C LYS A 64 12.55 -4.59 -22.80
N HIS A 65 12.47 -4.07 -21.56
CA HIS A 65 12.69 -2.66 -21.23
C HIS A 65 13.70 -2.56 -20.07
N PRO A 66 15.02 -2.67 -20.36
CA PRO A 66 16.05 -2.62 -19.33
C PRO A 66 15.96 -1.35 -18.48
N GLY A 67 16.01 -1.50 -17.16
CA GLY A 67 15.95 -0.37 -16.22
C GLY A 67 14.56 0.23 -16.03
N LYS A 68 13.50 -0.37 -16.57
CA LYS A 68 12.13 0.12 -16.37
C LYS A 68 11.78 0.21 -14.88
N LEU A 69 11.27 1.37 -14.46
CA LEU A 69 10.85 1.56 -13.08
C LEU A 69 9.59 0.75 -12.79
N LEU A 70 9.57 0.06 -11.66
CA LEU A 70 8.42 -0.76 -11.24
C LEU A 70 7.79 -0.20 -9.98
N ALA A 71 6.51 -0.47 -9.80
CA ALA A 71 5.78 -0.16 -8.59
C ALA A 71 5.16 -1.42 -7.95
N TYR A 72 5.10 -1.44 -6.62
CA TYR A 72 4.58 -2.57 -5.85
C TYR A 72 3.64 -2.12 -4.73
N ASN A 73 2.45 -2.70 -4.69
CA ASN A 73 1.49 -2.55 -3.59
C ASN A 73 1.81 -3.57 -2.48
N CYS A 74 2.31 -3.09 -1.34
CA CYS A 74 2.44 -3.87 -0.11
C CYS A 74 1.07 -3.94 0.59
N SER A 75 0.13 -4.70 0.01
CA SER A 75 -1.28 -4.64 0.40
C SER A 75 -1.52 -4.96 1.89
N PRO A 76 -2.35 -4.16 2.59
CA PRO A 76 -2.76 -4.46 3.95
C PRO A 76 -3.80 -5.60 4.02
N SER A 77 -4.40 -5.99 2.89
CA SER A 77 -5.28 -7.16 2.82
C SER A 77 -4.52 -8.48 2.89
N PHE A 78 -3.21 -8.46 2.71
CA PHE A 78 -2.38 -9.64 2.88
C PHE A 78 -2.31 -10.03 4.36
N ASN A 79 -2.52 -11.31 4.64
CA ASN A 79 -2.14 -11.83 5.95
C ASN A 79 -0.62 -12.08 5.97
N TRP A 80 0.15 -11.02 6.23
CA TRP A 80 1.63 -11.03 6.16
C TRP A 80 2.24 -12.16 6.99
N LYS A 81 1.88 -12.25 8.28
CA LYS A 81 2.40 -13.27 9.21
C LYS A 81 1.94 -14.70 8.89
N LYS A 82 0.85 -14.88 8.15
CA LYS A 82 0.42 -16.20 7.69
C LYS A 82 1.23 -16.68 6.49
N ASN A 83 1.73 -15.77 5.66
CA ASN A 83 2.43 -16.10 4.42
C ASN A 83 3.95 -16.04 4.54
N LEU A 84 4.47 -15.20 5.44
CA LEU A 84 5.88 -14.88 5.55
C LEU A 84 6.35 -14.90 7.01
N ASP A 85 7.61 -15.29 7.21
CA ASP A 85 8.30 -15.14 8.50
C ASP A 85 8.73 -13.67 8.75
N ASP A 86 8.99 -13.34 10.02
CA ASP A 86 9.34 -11.98 10.44
C ASP A 86 10.64 -11.48 9.77
N ALA A 87 11.60 -12.37 9.50
CA ALA A 87 12.85 -12.01 8.82
C ALA A 87 12.61 -11.60 7.36
N THR A 88 11.67 -12.26 6.69
CA THR A 88 11.27 -11.99 5.31
C THR A 88 10.44 -10.72 5.23
N ILE A 89 9.50 -10.52 6.17
CA ILE A 89 8.73 -9.27 6.28
C ILE A 89 9.68 -8.07 6.45
N ALA A 90 10.67 -8.18 7.35
CA ALA A 90 11.61 -7.09 7.64
C ALA A 90 12.47 -6.68 6.43
N LYS A 91 12.79 -7.61 5.52
CA LYS A 91 13.58 -7.31 4.30
C LYS A 91 12.74 -7.10 3.04
N PHE A 92 11.44 -7.35 3.08
CA PHE A 92 10.58 -7.44 1.88
C PHE A 92 10.74 -6.25 0.92
N GLN A 93 10.59 -5.04 1.44
CA GLN A 93 10.71 -3.81 0.64
C GLN A 93 12.12 -3.58 0.08
N ARG A 94 13.16 -3.97 0.83
CA ARG A 94 14.55 -3.87 0.39
C ARG A 94 14.83 -4.80 -0.78
N GLU A 95 14.36 -6.05 -0.69
CA GLU A 95 14.48 -7.03 -1.78
C GLU A 95 13.73 -6.54 -3.03
N LEU A 96 12.50 -6.03 -2.89
CA LEU A 96 11.77 -5.39 -3.99
C LEU A 96 12.55 -4.21 -4.60
N GLY A 97 13.16 -3.36 -3.77
CA GLY A 97 13.96 -2.24 -4.24
C GLY A 97 15.16 -2.66 -5.10
N ALA A 98 15.79 -3.79 -4.75
CA ALA A 98 16.88 -4.39 -5.52
C ALA A 98 16.41 -4.94 -6.89
N MET A 99 15.16 -5.41 -6.98
CA MET A 99 14.54 -5.89 -8.22
C MET A 99 14.03 -4.76 -9.13
N GLY A 100 14.13 -3.49 -8.72
CA GLY A 100 13.68 -2.34 -9.52
C GLY A 100 12.31 -1.77 -9.16
N TYR A 101 11.66 -2.26 -8.10
CA TYR A 101 10.44 -1.66 -7.55
C TYR A 101 10.78 -0.40 -6.75
N LYS A 102 10.83 0.75 -7.45
CA LYS A 102 11.25 2.04 -6.88
C LYS A 102 10.11 2.80 -6.22
N TYR A 103 8.86 2.48 -6.54
CA TYR A 103 7.70 3.03 -5.87
C TYR A 103 6.95 1.92 -5.11
N GLN A 104 6.95 1.98 -3.79
CA GLN A 104 6.34 0.97 -2.92
C GLN A 104 5.39 1.65 -1.94
N PHE A 105 4.19 1.13 -1.81
CA PHE A 105 3.14 1.79 -1.03
C PHE A 105 2.20 0.78 -0.36
N ILE A 106 1.57 1.19 0.73
CA ILE A 106 0.49 0.47 1.41
C ILE A 106 -0.80 1.27 1.17
N THR A 107 -1.69 0.75 0.33
CA THR A 107 -2.89 1.47 -0.15
C THR A 107 -3.80 1.97 0.97
N LEU A 108 -4.06 1.15 1.98
CA LEU A 108 -5.04 1.45 3.03
C LEU A 108 -4.42 1.74 4.41
N ALA A 109 -3.11 2.01 4.49
CA ALA A 109 -2.43 2.25 5.77
C ALA A 109 -3.10 3.37 6.61
N GLY A 110 -3.49 4.47 5.96
CA GLY A 110 -4.14 5.60 6.64
C GLY A 110 -5.49 5.22 7.25
N ILE A 111 -6.34 4.51 6.51
CA ILE A 111 -7.66 4.08 6.99
C ILE A 111 -7.52 3.06 8.11
N HIS A 112 -6.65 2.05 7.95
CA HIS A 112 -6.39 1.07 9.00
C HIS A 112 -5.91 1.73 10.29
N SER A 113 -4.95 2.66 10.20
CA SER A 113 -4.46 3.41 11.35
C SER A 113 -5.58 4.22 12.01
N MET A 114 -6.31 5.02 11.23
CA MET A 114 -7.35 5.89 11.75
C MET A 114 -8.49 5.11 12.42
N TRP A 115 -9.02 4.10 11.76
CA TRP A 115 -10.17 3.34 12.26
C TRP A 115 -9.79 2.47 13.46
N PHE A 116 -8.63 1.82 13.41
CA PHE A 116 -8.14 1.02 14.53
C PHE A 116 -7.95 1.87 15.79
N ASN A 117 -7.23 2.99 15.68
CA ASN A 117 -6.97 3.84 16.84
C ASN A 117 -8.25 4.48 17.39
N MET A 118 -9.18 4.89 16.52
CA MET A 118 -10.47 5.43 16.97
C MET A 118 -11.33 4.36 17.66
N TYR A 119 -11.36 3.15 17.13
CA TYR A 119 -12.08 2.03 17.74
C TYR A 119 -11.49 1.66 19.11
N ASP A 120 -10.17 1.53 19.21
CA ASP A 120 -9.46 1.22 20.45
C ASP A 120 -9.67 2.30 21.53
N LEU A 121 -9.65 3.58 21.14
CA LEU A 121 -9.99 4.68 22.04
C LEU A 121 -11.46 4.61 22.48
N ALA A 122 -12.40 4.45 21.54
CA ALA A 122 -13.83 4.48 21.86
C ALA A 122 -14.23 3.37 22.84
N GLN A 123 -13.69 2.16 22.66
CA GLN A 123 -13.95 1.02 23.54
C GLN A 123 -13.54 1.30 25.00
N ASP A 124 -12.34 1.86 25.20
CA ASP A 124 -11.83 2.18 26.53
C ASP A 124 -12.47 3.44 27.12
N TYR A 125 -12.83 4.41 26.26
CA TYR A 125 -13.43 5.66 26.70
C TYR A 125 -14.82 5.44 27.30
N VAL A 126 -15.59 4.48 26.79
CA VAL A 126 -16.88 4.08 27.39
C VAL A 126 -16.70 3.57 28.83
N ALA A 127 -15.60 2.88 29.12
CA ALA A 127 -15.34 2.28 30.43
C ALA A 127 -14.64 3.23 31.41
N ARG A 128 -13.68 4.04 30.94
CA ARG A 128 -12.75 4.81 31.79
C ARG A 128 -12.70 6.31 31.50
N GLY A 129 -13.47 6.79 30.52
CA GLY A 129 -13.56 8.20 30.15
C GLY A 129 -12.20 8.83 29.89
N MET A 130 -11.93 9.97 30.52
CA MET A 130 -10.72 10.78 30.30
C MET A 130 -9.41 10.02 30.53
N SER A 131 -9.38 9.01 31.40
CA SER A 131 -8.17 8.21 31.60
C SER A 131 -7.73 7.49 30.32
N ALA A 132 -8.69 6.99 29.52
CA ALA A 132 -8.40 6.38 28.23
C ALA A 132 -7.86 7.38 27.20
N TYR A 133 -8.40 8.60 27.20
CA TYR A 133 -7.91 9.67 26.33
C TYR A 133 -6.49 10.11 26.68
N VAL A 134 -6.20 10.29 27.98
CA VAL A 134 -4.87 10.69 28.44
C VAL A 134 -3.83 9.64 28.04
N GLU A 135 -4.10 8.38 28.35
CA GLU A 135 -3.21 7.24 28.07
C GLU A 135 -2.97 7.00 26.57
N LYS A 136 -4.05 6.96 25.75
CA LYS A 136 -3.95 6.56 24.34
C LYS A 136 -3.65 7.69 23.37
N VAL A 137 -3.92 8.95 23.75
CA VAL A 137 -3.80 10.11 22.85
C VAL A 137 -2.89 11.20 23.41
N GLN A 138 -3.16 11.69 24.63
CA GLN A 138 -2.48 12.88 25.14
C GLN A 138 -1.02 12.63 25.53
N GLU A 139 -0.74 11.53 26.23
CA GLU A 139 0.63 11.15 26.60
C GLU A 139 1.48 10.82 25.36
N PRO A 140 1.02 9.96 24.41
CA PRO A 140 1.80 9.68 23.20
C PRO A 140 2.03 10.89 22.29
N SER A 141 1.11 11.88 22.30
CA SER A 141 1.26 13.11 21.51
C SER A 141 2.23 14.13 22.12
N SER A 142 2.64 13.93 23.37
CA SER A 142 3.54 14.81 24.13
C SER A 142 4.89 14.09 24.38
N PRO A 143 5.75 13.92 23.36
CA PRO A 143 6.99 13.19 23.52
C PRO A 143 7.95 13.88 24.51
N PRO A 144 8.82 13.12 25.22
CA PRO A 144 9.84 13.69 26.08
C PRO A 144 10.80 14.57 25.28
N ALA A 145 11.34 15.62 25.93
CA ALA A 145 12.18 16.66 25.30
C ALA A 145 13.45 16.13 24.56
N THR A 146 13.82 14.86 24.77
CA THR A 146 14.96 14.19 24.13
C THR A 146 14.61 13.49 22.80
N ALA A 147 13.33 13.34 22.45
CA ALA A 147 12.90 12.75 21.18
C ALA A 147 12.86 13.83 20.09
N ALA A 148 14.02 14.13 19.50
CA ALA A 148 14.09 14.89 18.28
C ALA A 148 13.43 14.09 17.14
N THR A 149 12.13 14.30 16.86
CA THR A 149 11.61 14.47 15.47
C THR A 149 10.09 14.50 15.28
N ALA A 150 9.20 14.28 16.25
CA ALA A 150 7.75 14.46 15.98
C ALA A 150 6.92 14.73 17.24
N SER A 151 6.78 15.99 17.64
CA SER A 151 5.64 16.38 18.49
C SER A 151 4.41 16.57 17.61
N CYS A 152 3.32 15.85 17.88
CA CYS A 152 2.03 16.21 17.28
C CYS A 152 1.72 17.65 17.71
N PRO A 153 1.66 18.63 16.78
CA PRO A 153 1.53 20.02 17.19
C PRO A 153 0.20 20.22 17.90
N THR A 154 0.16 21.10 18.88
CA THR A 154 -1.09 21.46 19.53
C THR A 154 -2.10 21.94 18.49
N SER A 155 -3.38 21.69 18.71
CA SER A 155 -4.45 22.12 17.78
C SER A 155 -4.34 23.60 17.38
N ARG A 156 -3.90 24.46 18.30
CA ARG A 156 -3.63 25.89 18.08
C ARG A 156 -2.47 26.19 17.13
N LYS A 157 -1.47 25.31 17.00
CA LYS A 157 -0.37 25.44 16.02
C LYS A 157 -0.80 24.96 14.64
N TRP A 158 -1.69 23.97 14.57
CA TRP A 158 -2.20 23.42 13.30
C TRP A 158 -3.28 24.29 12.68
N ALA A 159 -4.19 24.80 13.51
CA ALA A 159 -5.26 25.71 13.14
C ALA A 159 -5.19 26.92 14.07
N PRO A 160 -4.44 27.98 13.71
CA PRO A 160 -4.41 29.20 14.51
C PRO A 160 -5.83 29.74 14.63
N ALA A 161 -6.30 29.95 15.86
CA ALA A 161 -7.58 30.58 16.09
C ALA A 161 -7.55 31.97 15.45
N THR A 162 -8.43 32.24 14.49
CA THR A 162 -8.66 33.61 14.04
C THR A 162 -9.16 34.40 15.24
N SER A 163 -8.42 35.42 15.65
CA SER A 163 -8.88 36.35 16.67
C SER A 163 -10.15 37.01 16.13
N THR A 164 -11.32 36.60 16.62
CA THR A 164 -12.54 37.37 16.44
C THR A 164 -12.38 38.64 17.27
N THR A 165 -11.90 39.71 16.65
CA THR A 165 -12.10 41.06 17.14
C THR A 165 -13.60 41.30 17.15
N SER A 166 -14.22 41.32 18.33
CA SER A 166 -15.57 41.81 18.51
C SER A 166 -15.67 43.25 17.99
N PRO A 167 -16.69 43.60 17.21
CA PRO A 167 -16.89 44.99 16.79
C PRO A 167 -17.28 45.88 18.00
N PRO A 168 -17.00 47.20 17.92
CA PRO A 168 -17.15 48.16 19.02
C PRO A 168 -18.58 48.35 19.50
#